data_AF-A0A536EK80-F1
#
_entry.id   AF-A0A536EK80-F1
#
_cell.length_a   1.000
_cell.length_b   1.000
_cell.length_c   1.000
_cell.angle_alpha   90.00
_cell.angle_beta   90.00
_cell.angle_gamma   90.00
#
_symmetry.space_group_name_H-M   'P 1'
#
loop_
_entity.id
_entity.type
_entity.pdbx_description
1 polymer ?
#
loop_
_entity_poly.entity_id
_entity_poly.type
_entity_poly.pdbx_seq_one_letter_code
_entity_poly.pdbx_strand_id
1 'polypeptide(L)'
;ILDMEVVSAGNFHAQALAYAADLLASVCADVAAISERRVDRLLDPARSRGLPAFLSPDPGLNSGLMIAQYTAAALVAALRTAATPLAVQSA
;
A
#
# COMPACT_ATOMS: atom_id res chain seq x y z
N ILE A 1 -44.83 3.40 -5.55
CA ILE A 1 -45.38 3.33 -4.19
C ILE A 1 -45.12 1.90 -3.76
N LEU A 2 -44.22 1.70 -2.79
CA LEU A 2 -44.09 0.39 -2.14
C LEU A 2 -45.48 0.07 -1.58
N ASP A 3 -46.02 -1.11 -1.87
CA ASP A 3 -47.19 -1.62 -1.14
C ASP A 3 -46.88 -1.44 0.37
N MET A 4 -47.88 -1.05 1.17
CA MET A 4 -47.75 -0.66 2.59
C MET A 4 -47.34 -1.82 3.51
N GLU A 5 -46.36 -2.62 3.09
CA GLU A 5 -45.82 -3.78 3.77
C GLU A 5 -44.52 -3.39 4.48
N VAL A 6 -44.46 -3.67 5.78
CA VAL A 6 -43.26 -3.47 6.59
C VAL A 6 -42.45 -4.75 6.57
N VAL A 7 -41.28 -4.73 5.93
CA VAL A 7 -40.35 -5.87 5.88
C VAL A 7 -39.20 -5.65 6.85
N SER A 8 -39.05 -6.55 7.81
CA SER A 8 -37.84 -6.61 8.66
C SER A 8 -36.67 -7.14 7.84
N ALA A 9 -35.58 -6.37 7.73
CA ALA A 9 -34.42 -6.70 6.91
C ALA A 9 -33.10 -6.40 7.64
N GLY A 10 -32.02 -7.07 7.21
CA GLY A 10 -30.68 -6.95 7.77
C GLY A 10 -29.76 -5.94 7.07
N ASN A 11 -30.31 -4.93 6.38
CA ASN A 11 -29.55 -4.02 5.50
C ASN A 11 -28.46 -3.20 6.23
N PHE A 12 -28.48 -3.16 7.56
CA PHE A 12 -27.41 -2.56 8.38
C PHE A 12 -26.12 -3.40 8.41
N HIS A 13 -26.17 -4.66 7.98
CA HIS A 13 -25.02 -5.57 7.98
C HIS A 13 -24.11 -5.30 6.78
N ALA A 14 -23.02 -4.57 7.01
CA ALA A 14 -22.12 -4.07 5.96
C ALA A 14 -21.04 -5.08 5.50
N GLN A 15 -21.32 -6.38 5.53
CA GLN A 15 -20.27 -7.40 5.32
C GLN A 15 -19.67 -7.38 3.90
N ALA A 16 -20.49 -7.17 2.88
CA ALA A 16 -19.99 -7.02 1.51
C ALA A 16 -19.04 -5.81 1.35
N LEU A 17 -19.34 -4.72 2.07
CA LEU A 17 -18.47 -3.54 2.10
C LEU A 17 -17.16 -3.84 2.85
N ALA A 18 -17.22 -4.57 3.96
CA ALA A 18 -16.04 -4.97 4.73
C ALA A 18 -15.08 -5.81 3.88
N TYR A 19 -15.58 -6.81 3.13
CA TYR A 19 -14.76 -7.59 2.22
C TYR A 19 -14.13 -6.75 1.09
N ALA A 20 -14.87 -5.79 0.54
CA ALA A 20 -14.33 -4.89 -0.47
C ALA A 20 -13.20 -4.00 0.09
N ALA A 21 -13.32 -3.56 1.35
CA ALA A 21 -12.30 -2.77 2.03
C ALA A 21 -11.03 -3.59 2.31
N ASP A 22 -11.15 -4.84 2.75
CA ASP A 22 -10.01 -5.75 2.96
C ASP A 22 -9.24 -6.01 1.66
N LEU A 23 -9.96 -6.23 0.55
CA LEU A 23 -9.35 -6.39 -0.77
C LEU A 23 -8.62 -5.10 -1.19
N LEU A 24 -9.24 -3.94 -0.98
CA LEU A 24 -8.61 -2.65 -1.30
C LEU A 24 -7.32 -2.44 -0.49
N ALA A 25 -7.32 -2.75 0.80
CA ALA A 25 -6.13 -2.65 1.65
C ALA A 25 -4.99 -3.55 1.14
N SER A 26 -5.32 -4.78 0.74
CA SER A 26 -4.36 -5.73 0.16
C SER A 26 -3.74 -5.21 -1.14
N VAL A 27 -4.57 -4.74 -2.07
CA VAL A 27 -4.11 -4.19 -3.35
C VAL A 27 -3.25 -2.94 -3.15
N CYS A 28 -3.61 -2.07 -2.20
CA CYS A 28 -2.81 -0.90 -1.85
C CYS A 28 -1.40 -1.29 -1.35
N ALA A 29 -1.29 -2.32 -0.51
CA ALA A 29 0.00 -2.82 -0.04
C ALA A 29 0.87 -3.38 -1.19
N ASP A 30 0.25 -4.07 -2.16
CA ASP A 30 0.95 -4.59 -3.35
C ASP A 30 1.44 -3.47 -4.27
N VAL A 31 0.59 -2.48 -4.56
CA VAL A 31 0.96 -1.32 -5.39
C VAL A 31 2.08 -0.53 -4.72
N ALA A 32 2.03 -0.35 -3.41
CA ALA A 32 3.10 0.28 -2.64
C ALA A 32 4.41 -0.50 -2.75
N ALA A 33 4.38 -1.84 -2.62
CA ALA A 33 5.56 -2.69 -2.77
C ALA A 33 6.17 -2.61 -4.18
N ILE A 34 5.35 -2.62 -5.24
CA ILE A 34 5.82 -2.43 -6.62
C ILE A 34 6.47 -1.07 -6.79
N SER A 35 5.86 -0.02 -6.23
CA SER A 35 6.37 1.35 -6.31
C SER A 35 7.72 1.47 -5.60
N GLU A 36 7.85 0.92 -4.39
CA GLU A 36 9.10 0.87 -3.63
C GLU A 36 10.22 0.18 -4.42
N ARG A 37 9.95 -0.95 -5.06
CA ARG A 37 10.95 -1.65 -5.89
C ARG A 37 11.37 -0.87 -7.13
N ARG A 38 10.47 -0.07 -7.70
CA ARG A 38 10.80 0.83 -8.81
C ARG A 38 11.73 1.94 -8.35
N VAL A 39 11.47 2.53 -7.18
CA VAL A 39 12.36 3.54 -6.59
C VAL A 39 13.72 2.94 -6.27
N ASP A 40 13.77 1.78 -5.59
CA ASP A 40 15.03 1.07 -5.30
C ASP A 40 15.89 0.88 -6.56
N ARG A 41 15.27 0.46 -7.67
CA ARG A 41 15.97 0.29 -8.95
C ARG A 41 16.53 1.61 -9.51
N LEU A 42 15.83 2.72 -9.33
CA LEU A 42 16.30 4.04 -9.77
C LEU A 42 17.48 4.54 -8.93
N LEU A 43 17.51 4.18 -7.64
CA LEU A 43 18.54 4.63 -6.72
C LEU A 43 19.84 3.83 -6.80
N ASP A 44 19.80 2.59 -7.30
CA ASP A 44 20.98 1.74 -7.46
C ASP A 44 21.71 2.00 -8.80
N PRO A 45 22.95 2.54 -8.79
CA PRO A 45 23.76 2.75 -10.00
C PRO A 45 23.90 1.53 -10.90
N ALA A 46 23.94 0.33 -10.33
CA ALA A 46 24.10 -0.92 -11.08
C ALA A 46 22.82 -1.30 -11.86
N ARG A 47 21.66 -0.78 -11.45
CA ARG A 47 20.34 -1.11 -12.06
C ARG A 47 19.64 0.06 -12.72
N SER A 48 20.13 1.29 -12.52
CA SER A 48 19.48 2.55 -12.90
C SER A 48 19.80 3.06 -14.31
N ARG A 49 20.67 2.35 -15.07
CA ARG A 49 21.07 2.70 -16.45
C ARG A 49 21.76 4.07 -16.57
N GLY A 50 22.74 4.32 -15.72
CA GLY A 50 23.60 5.51 -15.78
C GLY A 50 23.12 6.69 -14.95
N LEU A 51 22.13 6.51 -14.07
CA LEU A 51 21.77 7.52 -13.07
C LEU A 51 22.80 7.54 -11.93
N PRO A 52 23.07 8.72 -11.33
CA PRO A 52 23.98 8.82 -10.20
C PRO A 52 23.42 8.09 -8.97
N ALA A 53 24.31 7.62 -8.10
CA ALA A 53 23.94 6.88 -6.89
C ALA A 53 22.95 7.66 -6.03
N PHE A 54 21.85 6.99 -5.65
CA PHE A 54 20.77 7.55 -4.85
C PHE A 54 20.18 8.86 -5.43
N LEU A 55 20.36 9.09 -6.73
CA LEU A 55 20.02 10.35 -7.41
C LEU A 55 20.67 11.59 -6.78
N SER A 56 21.84 11.42 -6.16
CA SER A 56 22.64 12.53 -5.61
C SER A 56 23.38 13.28 -6.72
N PRO A 57 23.35 14.63 -6.75
CA PRO A 57 24.19 15.42 -7.66
C PRO A 57 25.69 15.22 -7.44
N ASP A 58 26.10 14.90 -6.21
CA ASP A 58 27.49 14.65 -5.80
C ASP A 58 27.56 13.39 -4.92
N PRO A 59 27.61 12.19 -5.51
CA PRO A 59 27.52 10.92 -4.79
C PRO A 59 28.80 10.59 -4.02
N GLY A 60 28.66 9.98 -2.83
CA GLY A 60 29.77 9.62 -1.96
C GLY A 60 29.46 10.06 -0.53
N LEU A 61 29.84 11.30 -0.19
CA LEU A 61 29.50 11.89 1.12
C LEU A 61 28.01 12.24 1.23
N ASN A 62 27.34 12.56 0.12
CA ASN A 62 25.92 12.88 0.11
C ASN A 62 25.07 11.63 -0.13
N SER A 63 24.07 11.41 0.73
CA SER A 63 23.18 10.24 0.71
C SER A 63 22.05 10.33 -0.32
N GLY A 64 21.82 11.51 -0.93
CA GLY A 64 20.74 11.72 -1.89
C GLY A 64 19.38 11.25 -1.33
N LEU A 65 18.69 10.41 -2.10
CA LEU A 65 17.37 9.85 -1.74
C LEU A 65 17.45 8.51 -0.99
N MET A 66 18.63 8.09 -0.51
CA MET A 66 18.79 6.82 0.21
C MET A 66 17.82 6.70 1.40
N ILE A 67 17.67 7.76 2.20
CA ILE A 67 16.78 7.75 3.36
C ILE A 67 15.30 7.73 2.95
N ALA A 68 14.95 8.39 1.86
CA ALA A 68 13.59 8.34 1.34
C ALA A 68 13.18 6.90 0.96
N GLN A 69 14.12 6.11 0.42
CA GLN A 69 13.88 4.69 0.16
C GLN A 69 13.69 3.87 1.44
N TYR A 70 14.46 4.15 2.49
CA TYR A 70 14.29 3.48 3.78
C TYR A 70 12.90 3.77 4.37
N THR A 71 12.45 5.02 4.27
CA THR A 71 11.09 5.40 4.65
C THR A 71 10.04 4.68 3.80
N ALA A 72 10.23 4.60 2.48
CA ALA A 72 9.32 3.88 1.59
C ALA A 72 9.21 2.39 1.96
N ALA A 73 10.35 1.73 2.21
CA ALA A 73 10.40 0.33 2.63
C ALA A 73 9.69 0.11 3.98
N ALA A 74 9.88 1.01 4.94
CA ALA A 74 9.20 0.96 6.24
C ALA A 74 7.67 1.14 6.09
N LEU A 75 7.22 2.05 5.23
CA LEU A 75 5.80 2.26 4.93
C LEU A 75 5.18 1.03 4.26
N VAL A 76 5.88 0.37 3.33
CA VAL A 76 5.43 -0.89 2.73
C VAL A 76 5.27 -1.98 3.78
N ALA A 77 6.20 -2.09 4.74
CA ALA A 77 6.07 -3.05 5.84
C ALA A 77 4.85 -2.75 6.71
N ALA A 78 4.59 -1.48 7.05
CA ALA A 78 3.42 -1.07 7.81
C ALA A 78 2.10 -1.35 7.06
N LEU A 79 2.05 -1.08 5.75
CA LEU A 79 0.89 -1.34 4.90
C LEU A 79 0.56 -2.85 4.83
N ARG A 80 1.57 -3.72 4.74
CA ARG A 80 1.37 -5.17 4.75
C ARG A 80 0.72 -5.66 6.04
N THR A 81 1.17 -5.15 7.19
CA THR A 81 0.55 -5.46 8.48
C THR A 81 -0.89 -4.94 8.53
N ALA A 82 -1.13 -3.72 8.06
CA ALA A 82 -2.45 -3.10 8.03
C ALA A 82 -3.43 -3.79 7.06
N ALA A 83 -2.93 -4.49 6.04
CA ALA A 83 -3.73 -5.25 5.08
C ALA A 83 -4.20 -6.62 5.58
N THR A 84 -4.07 -6.91 6.87
CA THR A 84 -4.66 -8.12 7.48
C THR A 84 -6.19 -8.06 7.36
N PRO A 85 -6.87 -9.07 6.78
CA PRO A 85 -8.31 -9.05 6.62
C PRO A 85 -9.06 -8.90 7.95
N LEU A 86 -9.88 -7.85 8.07
CA LEU A 86 -10.66 -7.55 9.27
C LEU A 86 -12.11 -8.01 9.15
N ALA A 87 -12.66 -8.19 7.94
CA ALA A 87 -14.04 -8.63 7.71
C ALA A 87 -14.34 -10.03 8.26
N VAL A 88 -13.31 -10.80 8.61
CA VAL A 88 -13.41 -12.15 9.19
C VAL A 88 -13.08 -12.19 10.70
N GLN A 89 -12.80 -11.03 11.32
CA GLN A 89 -12.42 -10.93 12.73
C GLN A 89 -13.62 -10.63 13.66
N SER A 90 -14.83 -10.79 13.16
CA SER A 90 -16.05 -10.74 13.98
C SER A 90 -16.01 -11.79 15.09
N ALA A 91 -16.50 -11.40 16.29
CA ALA A 91 -16.63 -12.27 17.46
C ALA A 91 -17.66 -13.38 17.27
#